data_AF-A0A8H6SCT0-F1
#
_entry.id   AF-A0A8H6SCT0-F1
#
_cell.length_a   1.000
_cell.length_b   1.000
_cell.length_c   1.000
_cell.angle_alpha   90.00
_cell.angle_beta   90.00
_cell.angle_gamma   90.00
#
_symmetry.space_group_name_H-M   'P 1'
#
loop_
_entity.id
_entity.type
_entity.pdbx_description
1 polymer ?
#
loop_
_entity_poly.entity_id
_entity_poly.type
_entity_poly.pdbx_seq_one_letter_code
_entity_poly.pdbx_strand_id
1 'polypeptide(L)'
;MHGDNMEVLLVIHPGIDLAVKLARARGTAPNIYDVPPGLLHDTEFLDALETDVESWQQSIGQLVDRPIPPFSALAEEIQLWSDYGGELESVFTQLCVRDDILLVAECLQKTRDKMIILDILSNGLRAQLDLVHQYQTLLANVRGPFDELAAATDLDAVQACILRIFDVFQRSLRAYRYPFRGAVPLAEEICRVLVGCMSQILRSQRPLDVPLLTLEQIHARLDVLVEGLQSTTTEFRQLARELIRRRGERFMRIALIDEAKVLQARVLGVLQFRRQDDEVARDVLAGVDLLDVRSAREGGGREAWKNAVAAFHARVGKASVFEEV
;
A
#
# COMPACT_ATOMS: atom_id res chain seq x y z
N MET A 1 -4.67 -14.25 7.79
CA MET A 1 -6.14 -14.21 7.90
C MET A 1 -6.63 -13.59 6.60
N HIS A 2 -6.83 -14.43 5.59
CA HIS A 2 -7.32 -13.97 4.28
C HIS A 2 -8.75 -13.49 4.50
N GLY A 3 -9.04 -12.27 4.04
CA GLY A 3 -10.37 -11.67 4.19
C GLY A 3 -11.42 -12.62 3.64
N ASP A 4 -12.47 -12.82 4.41
CA ASP A 4 -13.68 -13.48 3.98
C ASP A 4 -14.16 -12.73 2.72
N ASN A 5 -14.04 -13.35 1.54
CA ASN A 5 -14.67 -12.87 0.31
C ASN A 5 -16.17 -13.01 0.53
N MET A 6 -16.77 -11.98 1.11
CA MET A 6 -18.21 -11.92 1.31
C MET A 6 -18.79 -11.51 -0.04
N GLU A 7 -19.00 -12.48 -0.92
CA GLU A 7 -19.80 -12.25 -2.12
C GLU A 7 -21.18 -11.77 -1.67
N VAL A 8 -21.41 -10.47 -1.79
CA VAL A 8 -22.71 -9.88 -1.46
C VAL A 8 -23.69 -10.32 -2.54
N LEU A 9 -24.45 -11.36 -2.22
CA LEU A 9 -25.55 -11.83 -3.05
C LEU A 9 -26.82 -11.09 -2.66
N LEU A 10 -27.38 -10.33 -3.61
CA LEU A 10 -28.63 -9.63 -3.41
C LEU A 10 -29.77 -10.65 -3.39
N VAL A 11 -30.45 -10.77 -2.23
CA VAL A 11 -31.60 -11.65 -2.03
C VAL A 11 -32.78 -11.13 -2.83
N ILE A 12 -33.48 -12.00 -3.54
CA ILE A 12 -34.60 -11.62 -4.41
C ILE A 12 -35.85 -12.38 -4.00
N HIS A 13 -36.97 -11.67 -3.95
CA HIS A 13 -38.27 -12.28 -3.73
C HIS A 13 -38.59 -13.38 -4.77
N PRO A 14 -39.02 -14.58 -4.34
CA PRO A 14 -39.24 -15.74 -5.23
C PRO A 14 -40.31 -15.50 -6.31
N GLY A 15 -41.25 -14.58 -6.06
CA GLY A 15 -42.26 -14.18 -7.05
C GLY A 15 -41.66 -13.50 -8.29
N ILE A 16 -40.56 -12.76 -8.12
CA ILE A 16 -39.86 -12.07 -9.22
C ILE A 16 -38.92 -13.05 -9.92
N ASP A 17 -38.22 -13.90 -9.17
CA ASP A 17 -37.40 -14.98 -9.75
C ASP A 17 -38.21 -15.90 -10.66
N LEU A 18 -39.45 -16.23 -10.27
CA LEU A 18 -40.37 -17.01 -11.10
C LEU A 18 -40.80 -16.26 -12.37
N ALA A 19 -41.09 -14.96 -12.28
CA ALA A 19 -41.44 -14.13 -13.43
C ALA A 19 -40.27 -14.05 -14.44
N VAL A 20 -39.04 -13.87 -13.96
CA VAL A 20 -37.85 -13.82 -14.82
C VAL A 20 -37.56 -15.18 -15.46
N LYS A 21 -37.71 -16.28 -14.72
CA LYS A 21 -37.57 -17.64 -15.27
C LYS A 21 -38.59 -17.89 -16.39
N LEU A 22 -39.82 -17.42 -16.24
CA LEU A 22 -40.85 -17.54 -17.28
C LEU A 22 -40.56 -16.68 -18.51
N ALA A 23 -40.07 -15.45 -18.33
CA ALA A 23 -39.66 -14.57 -19.44
C ALA A 23 -38.45 -15.14 -20.20
N ARG A 24 -37.44 -15.64 -19.47
CA ARG A 24 -36.27 -16.31 -20.05
C ARG A 24 -36.63 -17.58 -20.81
N ALA A 25 -37.58 -18.37 -20.29
CA ALA A 25 -38.10 -19.54 -21.01
C ALA A 25 -38.82 -19.18 -22.32
N ARG A 26 -39.33 -17.95 -22.44
CA ARG A 26 -39.96 -17.39 -23.64
C ARG A 26 -38.95 -16.69 -24.57
N GLY A 27 -37.69 -16.54 -24.16
CA GLY A 27 -36.66 -15.84 -24.91
C GLY A 27 -36.86 -14.32 -24.98
N THR A 28 -37.71 -13.76 -24.11
CA THR A 28 -37.99 -12.32 -24.04
C THR A 28 -37.36 -11.72 -22.77
N ALA A 29 -36.94 -10.46 -22.85
CA ALA A 29 -36.55 -9.73 -21.65
C ALA A 29 -37.75 -9.65 -20.69
N PRO A 30 -37.54 -9.86 -19.38
CA PRO A 30 -38.63 -9.79 -18.41
C PRO A 30 -39.21 -8.38 -18.38
N ASN A 31 -40.53 -8.30 -18.37
CA ASN A 31 -41.25 -7.04 -18.37
C ASN A 31 -42.27 -7.04 -17.22
N ILE A 32 -42.73 -5.85 -16.80
CA ILE A 32 -43.74 -5.64 -15.76
C ILE A 32 -45.01 -6.48 -16.03
N TYR A 33 -45.32 -6.75 -17.30
CA TYR A 33 -46.47 -7.55 -17.72
C TYR A 33 -46.33 -9.06 -17.46
N ASP A 34 -45.12 -9.57 -17.21
CA ASP A 34 -44.88 -10.97 -16.83
C ASP A 34 -45.12 -11.22 -15.34
N VAL A 35 -45.20 -10.15 -14.53
CA VAL A 35 -45.60 -10.22 -13.13
C VAL A 35 -47.13 -10.28 -13.05
N PRO A 36 -47.71 -11.24 -12.30
CA PRO A 36 -49.16 -11.33 -12.17
C PRO A 36 -49.77 -10.01 -11.67
N PRO A 37 -50.77 -9.44 -12.35
CA PRO A 37 -51.30 -8.11 -12.03
C PRO A 37 -51.92 -8.03 -10.63
N GLY A 38 -52.37 -9.16 -10.06
CA GLY A 38 -52.84 -9.23 -8.68
C GLY A 38 -51.73 -8.99 -7.64
N LEU A 39 -50.49 -9.38 -7.91
CA LEU A 39 -49.34 -9.14 -7.04
C LEU A 39 -48.87 -7.68 -7.09
N LEU A 40 -49.03 -7.00 -8.24
CA LEU A 40 -48.68 -5.58 -8.39
C LEU A 40 -49.63 -4.61 -7.65
N HIS A 41 -50.76 -5.11 -7.14
CA HIS A 41 -51.73 -4.37 -6.34
C HIS A 41 -51.77 -4.84 -4.88
N ASP A 42 -51.00 -5.87 -4.55
CA ASP A 42 -50.91 -6.42 -3.20
C ASP A 42 -49.91 -5.60 -2.37
N THR A 43 -50.39 -5.02 -1.27
CA THR A 43 -49.58 -4.22 -0.37
C THR A 43 -48.52 -5.06 0.33
N GLU A 44 -48.81 -6.34 0.65
CA GLU A 44 -47.85 -7.22 1.33
C GLU A 44 -46.67 -7.57 0.42
N PHE A 45 -46.90 -7.73 -0.88
CA PHE A 45 -45.86 -7.99 -1.87
C PHE A 45 -44.96 -6.76 -2.08
N LEU A 46 -45.55 -5.57 -2.16
CA LEU A 46 -44.77 -4.33 -2.27
C LEU A 46 -43.93 -4.08 -1.01
N ASP A 47 -44.48 -4.30 0.18
CA ASP A 47 -43.75 -4.17 1.45
C ASP A 47 -42.58 -5.18 1.54
N ALA A 48 -42.73 -6.39 0.99
CA ALA A 48 -41.66 -7.38 0.92
C ALA A 48 -40.52 -6.94 -0.03
N LEU A 49 -40.86 -6.39 -1.21
CA LEU A 49 -39.86 -5.83 -2.14
C LEU A 49 -39.14 -4.62 -1.56
N GLU A 50 -39.85 -3.81 -0.76
CA GLU A 50 -39.25 -2.68 -0.05
C GLU A 50 -38.24 -3.16 0.99
N THR A 51 -38.58 -4.20 1.74
CA THR A 51 -37.66 -4.83 2.70
C THR A 51 -36.42 -5.39 2.00
N ASP A 52 -36.57 -6.00 0.81
CA ASP A 52 -35.44 -6.49 0.01
C ASP A 52 -34.52 -5.32 -0.42
N VAL A 53 -35.09 -4.20 -0.90
CA VAL A 53 -34.31 -3.01 -1.30
C VAL A 53 -33.60 -2.36 -0.10
N GLU A 54 -34.25 -2.28 1.06
CA GLU A 54 -33.61 -1.80 2.29
C GLU A 54 -32.46 -2.71 2.73
N SER A 55 -32.64 -4.04 2.60
CA SER A 55 -31.56 -5.00 2.86
C SER A 55 -30.39 -4.79 1.90
N TRP A 56 -30.65 -4.59 0.60
CA TRP A 56 -29.61 -4.28 -0.37
C TRP A 56 -28.88 -2.98 -0.03
N GLN A 57 -29.61 -1.94 0.36
CA GLN A 57 -29.02 -0.67 0.80
C GLN A 57 -28.09 -0.86 2.00
N GLN A 58 -28.49 -1.68 2.98
CA GLN A 58 -27.65 -1.97 4.14
C GLN A 58 -26.41 -2.78 3.76
N SER A 59 -26.55 -3.81 2.93
CA SER A 59 -25.41 -4.62 2.47
C SER A 59 -24.41 -3.80 1.64
N ILE A 60 -24.91 -2.95 0.75
CA ILE A 60 -24.10 -2.01 -0.04
C ILE A 60 -23.41 -1.00 0.87
N GLY A 61 -24.14 -0.41 1.83
CA GLY A 61 -23.59 0.51 2.80
C GLY A 61 -22.47 -0.11 3.63
N GLN A 62 -22.65 -1.36 4.09
CA GLN A 62 -21.61 -2.10 4.82
C GLN A 62 -20.37 -2.38 3.96
N LEU A 63 -20.55 -2.68 2.66
CA LEU A 63 -19.45 -2.88 1.74
C LEU A 63 -18.68 -1.56 1.51
N VAL A 64 -19.39 -0.45 1.28
CA VAL A 64 -18.80 0.86 1.03
C VAL A 64 -18.10 1.44 2.26
N ASP A 65 -18.70 1.28 3.45
CA ASP A 65 -18.16 1.78 4.71
C ASP A 65 -17.19 0.78 5.39
N ARG A 66 -16.78 -0.28 4.68
CA ARG A 66 -15.88 -1.30 5.21
C ARG A 66 -14.59 -0.65 5.75
N PRO A 67 -14.25 -0.86 7.03
CA PRO A 67 -13.03 -0.31 7.59
C PRO A 67 -11.83 -1.02 6.95
N ILE A 68 -10.99 -0.25 6.27
CA ILE A 68 -9.77 -0.75 5.67
C ILE A 68 -8.75 -1.01 6.78
N PRO A 69 -8.29 -2.27 6.98
CA PRO A 69 -7.31 -2.58 8.01
C PRO A 69 -5.96 -1.90 7.72
N PRO A 70 -5.14 -1.62 8.75
CA PRO A 70 -3.79 -1.13 8.53
C PRO A 70 -2.96 -2.20 7.82
N PHE A 71 -2.23 -1.80 6.78
CA PHE A 71 -1.36 -2.69 6.00
C PHE A 71 0.06 -2.69 6.54
N SER A 72 0.72 -3.84 6.43
CA SER A 72 2.13 -3.99 6.78
C SER A 72 3.04 -4.13 5.56
N ALA A 73 2.48 -4.59 4.43
CA ALA A 73 3.17 -4.76 3.17
C ALA A 73 2.35 -4.24 1.96
N LEU A 74 3.05 -3.72 0.95
CA LEU A 74 2.49 -3.19 -0.30
C LEU A 74 1.75 -4.26 -1.07
N ALA A 75 2.26 -5.50 -1.03
CA ALA A 75 1.59 -6.64 -1.65
C ALA A 75 0.22 -6.92 -1.03
N GLU A 76 0.08 -6.81 0.30
CA GLU A 76 -1.19 -6.97 1.00
C GLU A 76 -2.18 -5.86 0.62
N GLU A 77 -1.68 -4.62 0.51
CA GLU A 77 -2.48 -3.47 0.11
C GLU A 77 -2.99 -3.62 -1.34
N ILE A 78 -2.11 -4.01 -2.28
CA ILE A 78 -2.49 -4.26 -3.68
C ILE A 78 -3.59 -5.31 -3.79
N GLN A 79 -3.43 -6.45 -3.10
CA GLN A 79 -4.43 -7.52 -3.13
C GLN A 79 -5.76 -7.02 -2.55
N LEU A 80 -5.75 -6.33 -1.41
CA LEU A 80 -6.98 -5.81 -0.82
C LEU A 80 -7.72 -4.85 -1.75
N TRP A 81 -7.03 -3.90 -2.38
CA TRP A 81 -7.68 -2.97 -3.30
C TRP A 81 -8.15 -3.66 -4.58
N SER A 82 -7.48 -4.72 -5.01
CA SER A 82 -7.94 -5.58 -6.11
C SER A 82 -9.22 -6.31 -5.74
N ASP A 83 -9.23 -6.98 -4.57
CA ASP A 83 -10.36 -7.75 -4.06
C ASP A 83 -11.57 -6.83 -3.82
N TYR A 84 -11.36 -5.68 -3.16
CA TYR A 84 -12.41 -4.70 -2.91
C TYR A 84 -13.00 -4.11 -4.20
N GLY A 85 -12.16 -3.86 -5.22
CA GLY A 85 -12.63 -3.44 -6.53
C GLY A 85 -13.48 -4.51 -7.22
N GLY A 86 -13.06 -5.78 -7.15
CA GLY A 86 -13.83 -6.90 -7.69
C GLY A 86 -15.15 -7.13 -6.97
N GLU A 87 -15.18 -7.01 -5.63
CA GLU A 87 -16.41 -7.06 -4.83
C GLU A 87 -17.39 -5.96 -5.25
N LEU A 88 -16.92 -4.71 -5.35
CA LEU A 88 -17.75 -3.57 -5.79
C LEU A 88 -18.24 -3.72 -7.23
N GLU A 89 -17.39 -4.19 -8.14
CA GLU A 89 -17.75 -4.42 -9.54
C GLU A 89 -18.79 -5.55 -9.67
N SER A 90 -18.65 -6.62 -8.89
CA SER A 90 -19.64 -7.70 -8.81
C SER A 90 -21.00 -7.17 -8.35
N VAL A 91 -21.04 -6.38 -7.27
CA VAL A 91 -22.30 -5.79 -6.78
C VAL A 91 -22.88 -4.79 -7.78
N PHE A 92 -22.05 -3.95 -8.38
CA PHE A 92 -22.48 -3.01 -9.42
C PHE A 92 -23.07 -3.75 -10.64
N THR A 93 -22.41 -4.82 -11.08
CA THR A 93 -22.90 -5.68 -12.16
C THR A 93 -24.21 -6.36 -11.77
N GLN A 94 -24.35 -6.84 -10.54
CA GLN A 94 -25.61 -7.41 -10.08
C GLN A 94 -26.75 -6.38 -10.15
N LEU A 95 -26.54 -5.15 -9.69
CA LEU A 95 -27.57 -4.10 -9.70
C LEU A 95 -27.95 -3.63 -11.10
N CYS A 96 -26.98 -3.51 -12.01
CA CYS A 96 -27.20 -2.92 -13.34
C CYS A 96 -27.53 -3.93 -14.44
N VAL A 97 -27.09 -5.19 -14.30
CA VAL A 97 -27.15 -6.19 -15.37
C VAL A 97 -28.16 -7.31 -15.06
N ARG A 98 -28.51 -7.56 -13.79
CA ARG A 98 -29.51 -8.60 -13.50
C ARG A 98 -30.92 -8.10 -13.80
N ASP A 99 -31.54 -8.73 -14.78
CA ASP A 99 -32.93 -8.46 -15.16
C ASP A 99 -33.90 -8.56 -13.98
N ASP A 100 -33.62 -9.46 -13.02
CA ASP A 100 -34.41 -9.65 -11.80
C ASP A 100 -34.50 -8.37 -10.95
N ILE A 101 -33.38 -7.64 -10.83
CA ILE A 101 -33.27 -6.44 -10.01
C ILE A 101 -33.85 -5.24 -10.75
N LEU A 102 -33.65 -5.18 -12.07
CA LEU A 102 -34.30 -4.18 -12.92
C LEU A 102 -35.83 -4.31 -12.88
N LEU A 103 -36.35 -5.55 -12.88
CA LEU A 103 -37.79 -5.81 -12.74
C LEU A 103 -38.34 -5.38 -11.37
N VAL A 104 -37.56 -5.57 -10.28
CA VAL A 104 -37.91 -5.03 -8.95
C VAL A 104 -38.00 -3.51 -8.99
N ALA A 105 -37.02 -2.85 -9.60
CA ALA A 105 -36.99 -1.40 -9.75
C ALA A 105 -38.18 -0.88 -10.57
N GLU A 106 -38.53 -1.57 -11.66
CA GLU A 106 -39.71 -1.27 -12.48
C GLU A 106 -41.03 -1.48 -11.72
N CYS A 107 -41.14 -2.52 -10.89
CA CYS A 107 -42.30 -2.73 -10.03
C CYS A 107 -42.46 -1.59 -8.99
N LEU A 108 -41.34 -1.10 -8.46
CA LEU A 108 -41.30 -0.02 -7.48
C LEU A 108 -41.39 1.39 -8.09
N GLN A 109 -41.30 1.57 -9.43
CA GLN A 109 -41.41 2.88 -10.10
C GLN A 109 -42.71 3.63 -9.79
N LYS A 110 -43.78 2.94 -9.37
CA LYS A 110 -45.02 3.58 -8.91
C LYS A 110 -44.81 4.48 -7.68
N THR A 111 -43.73 4.27 -6.92
CA THR A 111 -43.34 5.12 -5.78
C THR A 111 -42.11 5.95 -6.15
N ARG A 112 -42.33 7.24 -6.45
CA ARG A 112 -41.28 8.19 -6.88
C ARG A 112 -40.05 8.22 -5.97
N ASP A 113 -40.25 8.05 -4.66
CA ASP A 113 -39.18 8.16 -3.66
C ASP A 113 -38.18 6.98 -3.74
N LYS A 114 -38.61 5.81 -4.21
CA LYS A 114 -37.80 4.58 -4.22
C LYS A 114 -36.89 4.47 -5.44
N MET A 115 -37.33 4.99 -6.59
CA MET A 115 -36.49 5.14 -7.77
C MET A 115 -35.28 6.06 -7.50
N ILE A 116 -35.49 7.09 -6.67
CA ILE A 116 -34.43 8.03 -6.25
C ILE A 116 -33.41 7.32 -5.36
N ILE A 117 -33.83 6.42 -4.46
CA ILE A 117 -32.93 5.67 -3.59
C ILE A 117 -32.01 4.76 -4.40
N LEU A 118 -32.55 3.99 -5.36
CA LEU A 118 -31.74 3.12 -6.22
C LEU A 118 -30.76 3.90 -7.11
N ASP A 119 -31.17 5.06 -7.63
CA ASP A 119 -30.30 5.94 -8.41
C ASP A 119 -29.19 6.54 -7.53
N ILE A 120 -29.50 6.98 -6.32
CA ILE A 120 -28.48 7.45 -5.36
C ILE A 120 -27.49 6.33 -5.01
N LEU A 121 -27.97 5.10 -4.80
CA LEU A 121 -27.11 3.95 -4.47
C LEU A 121 -26.21 3.57 -5.65
N SER A 122 -26.75 3.49 -6.86
CA SER A 122 -25.96 3.15 -8.06
C SER A 122 -24.94 4.24 -8.40
N ASN A 123 -25.30 5.52 -8.25
CA ASN A 123 -24.37 6.64 -8.43
C ASN A 123 -23.31 6.69 -7.31
N GLY A 124 -23.68 6.38 -6.07
CA GLY A 124 -22.76 6.29 -4.94
C GLY A 124 -21.74 5.15 -5.11
N LEU A 125 -22.22 3.96 -5.52
CA LEU A 125 -21.37 2.82 -5.85
C LEU A 125 -20.43 3.13 -6.99
N ARG A 126 -20.92 3.77 -8.06
CA ARG A 126 -20.09 4.16 -9.19
C ARG A 126 -18.97 5.13 -8.78
N ALA A 127 -19.31 6.13 -7.96
CA ALA A 127 -18.31 7.07 -7.45
C ALA A 127 -17.23 6.37 -6.59
N GLN A 128 -17.61 5.38 -5.78
CA GLN A 128 -16.65 4.59 -5.01
C GLN A 128 -15.80 3.67 -5.90
N LEU A 129 -16.41 3.04 -6.90
CA LEU A 129 -15.72 2.19 -7.86
C LEU A 129 -14.70 3.00 -8.68
N ASP A 130 -15.04 4.22 -9.09
CA ASP A 130 -14.11 5.14 -9.75
C ASP A 130 -12.93 5.52 -8.84
N LEU A 131 -13.16 5.73 -7.54
CA LEU A 131 -12.09 5.97 -6.56
C LEU A 131 -11.19 4.74 -6.38
N VAL A 132 -11.77 3.54 -6.32
CA VAL A 132 -11.00 2.29 -6.19
C VAL A 132 -10.16 2.04 -7.45
N HIS A 133 -10.71 2.25 -8.65
CA HIS A 133 -9.95 2.15 -9.90
C HIS A 133 -8.78 3.12 -9.95
N GLN A 134 -8.98 4.35 -9.44
CA GLN A 134 -7.90 5.31 -9.28
C GLN A 134 -6.81 4.75 -8.36
N TYR A 135 -7.17 4.19 -7.20
CA TYR A 135 -6.19 3.60 -6.27
C TYR A 135 -5.48 2.36 -6.83
N GLN A 136 -6.19 1.48 -7.53
CA GLN A 136 -5.59 0.32 -8.21
C GLN A 136 -4.58 0.77 -9.26
N THR A 137 -4.91 1.78 -10.07
CA THR A 137 -3.99 2.37 -11.05
C THR A 137 -2.74 2.92 -10.37
N LEU A 138 -2.89 3.57 -9.22
CA LEU A 138 -1.76 4.08 -8.45
C LEU A 138 -0.85 2.98 -7.95
N LEU A 139 -1.42 1.97 -7.31
CA LEU A 139 -0.66 0.87 -6.75
C LEU A 139 0.02 0.04 -7.84
N ALA A 140 -0.62 -0.12 -9.00
CA ALA A 140 0.00 -0.75 -10.17
C ALA A 140 1.21 0.06 -10.69
N ASN A 141 1.10 1.39 -10.74
CA ASN A 141 2.20 2.27 -11.15
C ASN A 141 3.36 2.30 -10.14
N VAL A 142 3.09 2.09 -8.85
CA VAL A 142 4.13 2.00 -7.81
C VAL A 142 4.77 0.61 -7.77
N ARG A 143 4.01 -0.45 -8.08
CA ARG A 143 4.49 -1.83 -8.05
C ARG A 143 5.67 -2.07 -8.99
N GLY A 144 5.59 -1.62 -10.25
CA GLY A 144 6.68 -1.83 -11.21
C GLY A 144 8.04 -1.31 -10.72
N PRO A 145 8.15 -0.01 -10.35
CA PRO A 145 9.35 0.55 -9.73
C PRO A 145 9.78 -0.14 -8.41
N PHE A 146 8.83 -0.64 -7.62
CA PHE A 146 9.13 -1.36 -6.38
C PHE A 146 9.74 -2.75 -6.64
N ASP A 147 9.19 -3.49 -7.60
CA ASP A 147 9.73 -4.80 -8.02
C ASP A 147 11.13 -4.63 -8.64
N GLU A 148 11.35 -3.55 -9.41
CA GLU A 148 12.67 -3.18 -9.92
C GLU A 148 13.67 -2.84 -8.80
N LEU A 149 13.23 -2.12 -7.75
CA LEU A 149 14.06 -1.83 -6.58
C LEU A 149 14.46 -3.10 -5.83
N ALA A 150 13.53 -4.04 -5.67
CA ALA A 150 13.79 -5.32 -5.00
C ALA A 150 14.77 -6.20 -5.79
N ALA A 151 14.78 -6.09 -7.12
CA ALA A 151 15.67 -6.81 -8.01
C ALA A 151 17.03 -6.11 -8.26
N ALA A 152 17.20 -4.86 -7.82
CA ALA A 152 18.37 -4.06 -8.13
C ALA A 152 19.65 -4.63 -7.48
N THR A 153 20.71 -4.79 -8.29
CA THR A 153 22.03 -5.27 -7.85
C THR A 153 23.07 -4.15 -7.73
N ASP A 154 22.78 -2.96 -8.24
CA ASP A 154 23.72 -1.82 -8.31
C ASP A 154 23.19 -0.60 -7.55
N LEU A 155 24.10 0.13 -6.88
CA LEU A 155 23.75 1.34 -6.11
C LEU A 155 23.16 2.45 -7.00
N ASP A 156 23.65 2.58 -8.23
CA ASP A 156 23.17 3.60 -9.17
C ASP A 156 21.74 3.28 -9.65
N ALA A 157 21.44 1.99 -9.86
CA ALA A 157 20.09 1.54 -10.20
C ALA A 157 19.11 1.76 -9.04
N VAL A 158 19.55 1.50 -7.81
CA VAL A 158 18.77 1.77 -6.60
C VAL A 158 18.44 3.26 -6.50
N GLN A 159 19.41 4.16 -6.72
CA GLN A 159 19.18 5.61 -6.69
C GLN A 159 18.12 6.04 -7.72
N ALA A 160 18.22 5.56 -8.95
CA ALA A 160 17.25 5.86 -10.01
C ALA A 160 15.84 5.36 -9.65
N CYS A 161 15.73 4.15 -9.08
CA CYS A 161 14.46 3.57 -8.65
C CYS A 161 13.81 4.40 -7.54
N ILE A 162 14.56 4.86 -6.54
CA ILE A 162 14.04 5.71 -5.45
C ILE A 162 13.41 6.97 -6.02
N LEU A 163 14.14 7.70 -6.87
CA LEU A 163 13.64 8.95 -7.44
C LEU A 163 12.37 8.71 -8.25
N ARG A 164 12.31 7.61 -9.00
CA ARG A 164 11.14 7.24 -9.80
C ARG A 164 9.94 6.84 -8.93
N ILE A 165 10.16 6.03 -7.88
CA ILE A 165 9.12 5.62 -6.93
C ILE A 165 8.51 6.85 -6.28
N PHE A 166 9.34 7.73 -5.71
CA PHE A 166 8.85 8.91 -5.01
C PHE A 166 8.22 9.94 -5.94
N ASP A 167 8.71 10.12 -7.17
CA ASP A 167 8.07 11.02 -8.14
C ASP A 167 6.67 10.51 -8.52
N VAL A 168 6.53 9.22 -8.83
CA VAL A 168 5.21 8.58 -9.06
C VAL A 168 4.32 8.73 -7.82
N PHE A 169 4.88 8.52 -6.64
CA PHE A 169 4.15 8.60 -5.38
C PHE A 169 3.73 10.03 -5.00
N GLN A 170 4.56 11.03 -5.28
CA GLN A 170 4.22 12.44 -5.05
C GLN A 170 3.16 12.91 -6.04
N ARG A 171 3.26 12.52 -7.31
CA ARG A 171 2.24 12.79 -8.33
C ARG A 171 0.91 12.14 -7.97
N SER A 172 0.96 10.89 -7.51
CA SER A 172 -0.23 10.15 -7.11
C SER A 172 -0.96 10.80 -5.93
N LEU A 173 -0.23 11.23 -4.90
CA LEU A 173 -0.83 11.93 -3.74
C LEU A 173 -1.46 13.28 -4.09
N ARG A 174 -0.93 13.97 -5.12
CA ARG A 174 -1.52 15.22 -5.63
C ARG A 174 -2.76 14.97 -6.48
N ALA A 175 -2.70 13.98 -7.37
CA ALA A 175 -3.76 13.69 -8.33
C ALA A 175 -4.97 13.02 -7.66
N TYR A 176 -4.74 12.14 -6.68
CA TYR A 176 -5.78 11.30 -6.12
C TYR A 176 -6.00 11.61 -4.63
N ARG A 177 -7.24 11.49 -4.17
CA ARG A 177 -7.61 11.65 -2.76
C ARG A 177 -7.18 10.45 -1.90
N TYR A 178 -5.99 9.89 -2.16
CA TYR A 178 -5.49 8.72 -1.44
C TYR A 178 -5.46 8.98 0.07
N PRO A 179 -5.95 8.04 0.91
CA PRO A 179 -5.96 8.20 2.36
C PRO A 179 -4.53 8.25 2.92
N PHE A 180 -4.22 9.25 3.75
CA PHE A 180 -2.89 9.37 4.37
C PHE A 180 -2.57 8.23 5.34
N ARG A 181 -3.59 7.52 5.83
CA ARG A 181 -3.45 6.34 6.68
C ARG A 181 -2.73 5.17 6.00
N GLY A 182 -2.86 5.01 4.69
CA GLY A 182 -2.11 4.00 3.91
C GLY A 182 -0.77 4.52 3.38
N ALA A 183 -0.70 5.82 3.05
CA ALA A 183 0.47 6.40 2.40
C ALA A 183 1.76 6.39 3.26
N VAL A 184 1.63 6.56 4.58
CA VAL A 184 2.79 6.60 5.48
C VAL A 184 3.41 5.21 5.70
N PRO A 185 2.64 4.17 6.06
CA PRO A 185 3.16 2.80 6.13
C PRO A 185 3.83 2.35 4.83
N LEU A 186 3.26 2.70 3.67
CA LEU A 186 3.85 2.38 2.38
C LEU A 186 5.21 3.05 2.17
N ALA A 187 5.33 4.33 2.52
CA ALA A 187 6.62 5.03 2.46
C ALA A 187 7.66 4.40 3.41
N GLU A 188 7.25 3.97 4.60
CA GLU A 188 8.14 3.28 5.55
C GLU A 188 8.61 1.93 5.02
N GLU A 189 7.75 1.17 4.34
CA GLU A 189 8.11 -0.10 3.71
C GLU A 189 9.09 0.10 2.54
N ILE A 190 8.84 1.08 1.67
CA ILE A 190 9.76 1.42 0.58
C ILE A 190 11.15 1.72 1.14
N CYS A 191 11.23 2.53 2.21
CA CYS A 191 12.49 2.81 2.89
C CYS A 191 13.14 1.55 3.49
N ARG A 192 12.35 0.64 4.06
CA ARG A 192 12.87 -0.62 4.64
C ARG A 192 13.42 -1.55 3.57
N VAL A 193 12.72 -1.72 2.46
CA VAL A 193 13.18 -2.53 1.33
C VAL A 193 14.45 -1.94 0.75
N LEU A 194 14.50 -0.62 0.59
CA LEU A 194 15.68 0.09 0.14
C LEU A 194 16.91 -0.20 1.02
N VAL A 195 16.80 -0.02 2.34
CA VAL A 195 17.91 -0.30 3.27
C VAL A 195 18.30 -1.78 3.19
N GLY A 196 17.33 -2.67 3.02
CA GLY A 196 17.56 -4.09 2.76
C GLY A 196 18.41 -4.35 1.52
N CYS A 197 18.04 -3.76 0.38
CA CYS A 197 18.78 -3.89 -0.88
C CYS A 197 20.18 -3.29 -0.76
N MET A 198 20.32 -2.07 -0.20
CA MET A 198 21.63 -1.45 0.02
C MET A 198 22.56 -2.34 0.85
N SER A 199 22.04 -2.91 1.94
CA SER A 199 22.81 -3.80 2.82
C SER A 199 23.23 -5.08 2.08
N GLN A 200 22.35 -5.64 1.24
CA GLN A 200 22.66 -6.81 0.42
C GLN A 200 23.73 -6.52 -0.64
N ILE A 201 23.63 -5.39 -1.35
CA ILE A 201 24.62 -4.96 -2.34
C ILE A 201 25.98 -4.78 -1.66
N LEU A 202 26.03 -4.08 -0.52
CA LEU A 202 27.28 -3.89 0.24
C LEU A 202 27.87 -5.22 0.73
N ARG A 203 27.05 -6.18 1.18
CA ARG A 203 27.52 -7.51 1.58
C ARG A 203 28.15 -8.26 0.39
N SER A 204 27.55 -8.16 -0.80
CA SER A 204 28.09 -8.81 -2.01
C SER A 204 29.46 -8.27 -2.42
N GLN A 205 29.70 -6.98 -2.19
CA GLN A 205 30.94 -6.30 -2.54
C GLN A 205 32.08 -6.57 -1.53
N ARG A 206 31.82 -7.21 -0.38
CA ARG A 206 32.81 -7.53 0.67
C ARG A 206 33.78 -6.37 0.94
N PRO A 207 33.33 -5.28 1.60
CA PRO A 207 34.10 -4.05 1.74
C PRO A 207 35.45 -4.20 2.48
N LEU A 208 35.70 -5.33 3.14
CA LEU A 208 36.97 -5.67 3.81
C LEU A 208 38.04 -6.23 2.86
N ASP A 209 37.62 -6.92 1.80
CA ASP A 209 38.52 -7.60 0.85
C ASP A 209 38.93 -6.68 -0.31
N VAL A 210 38.17 -5.60 -0.52
CA VAL A 210 38.33 -4.64 -1.62
C VAL A 210 39.47 -3.64 -1.32
N PRO A 211 40.19 -3.11 -2.32
CA PRO A 211 41.19 -2.05 -2.11
C PRO A 211 40.55 -0.76 -1.56
N LEU A 212 41.32 -0.01 -0.76
CA LEU A 212 40.84 1.20 -0.07
C LEU A 212 40.24 2.24 -1.03
N LEU A 213 40.85 2.45 -2.20
CA LEU A 213 40.34 3.38 -3.22
C LEU A 213 38.93 3.00 -3.73
N THR A 214 38.66 1.71 -3.88
CA THR A 214 37.34 1.23 -4.33
C THR A 214 36.32 1.34 -3.19
N LEU A 215 36.74 1.15 -1.94
CA LEU A 215 35.88 1.39 -0.77
C LEU A 215 35.49 2.88 -0.65
N GLU A 216 36.42 3.80 -0.91
CA GLU A 216 36.13 5.25 -0.96
C GLU A 216 35.12 5.61 -2.04
N GLN A 217 35.21 4.98 -3.22
CA GLN A 217 34.23 5.18 -4.29
C GLN A 217 32.84 4.64 -3.92
N ILE A 218 32.77 3.47 -3.28
CA ILE A 218 31.51 2.89 -2.80
C ILE A 218 30.88 3.79 -1.73
N HIS A 219 31.68 4.31 -0.79
CA HIS A 219 31.23 5.25 0.22
C HIS A 219 30.65 6.53 -0.42
N ALA A 220 31.38 7.13 -1.36
CA ALA A 220 30.92 8.34 -2.04
C ALA A 220 29.58 8.13 -2.78
N ARG A 221 29.37 6.97 -3.42
CA ARG A 221 28.07 6.64 -4.05
C ARG A 221 26.96 6.46 -3.01
N LEU A 222 27.29 5.83 -1.89
CA LEU A 222 26.34 5.65 -0.79
C LEU A 222 25.93 6.98 -0.16
N ASP A 223 26.86 7.91 0.01
CA ASP A 223 26.59 9.26 0.52
C ASP A 223 25.58 9.99 -0.37
N VAL A 224 25.82 10.02 -1.68
CA VAL A 224 24.92 10.65 -2.66
C VAL A 224 23.52 10.02 -2.63
N LEU A 225 23.44 8.70 -2.49
CA LEU A 225 22.17 7.98 -2.38
C LEU A 225 21.41 8.37 -1.09
N VAL A 226 22.10 8.38 0.05
CA VAL A 226 21.50 8.73 1.34
C VAL A 226 21.06 10.19 1.38
N GLU A 227 21.83 11.11 0.82
CA GLU A 227 21.45 12.52 0.66
C GLU A 227 20.22 12.67 -0.23
N GLY A 228 20.20 11.98 -1.39
CA GLY A 228 19.05 11.95 -2.29
C GLY A 228 17.79 11.44 -1.58
N LEU A 229 17.90 10.31 -0.88
CA LEU A 229 16.82 9.76 -0.07
C LEU A 229 16.33 10.76 0.97
N GLN A 230 17.22 11.44 1.70
CA GLN A 230 16.85 12.44 2.70
C GLN A 230 16.10 13.62 2.10
N SER A 231 16.54 14.11 0.93
CA SER A 231 15.86 15.20 0.22
C SER A 231 14.44 14.80 -0.14
N THR A 232 14.28 13.68 -0.85
CA THR A 232 12.98 13.19 -1.31
C THR A 232 12.04 12.83 -0.14
N THR A 233 12.60 12.28 0.93
CA THR A 233 11.91 11.98 2.19
C THR A 233 11.44 13.25 2.91
N THR A 234 12.17 14.34 2.79
CA THR A 234 11.80 15.64 3.36
C THR A 234 10.73 16.32 2.54
N GLU A 235 10.84 16.30 1.21
CA GLU A 235 9.80 16.76 0.29
C GLU A 235 8.49 16.00 0.50
N PHE A 236 8.57 14.67 0.63
CA PHE A 236 7.42 13.84 0.95
C PHE A 236 6.76 14.25 2.27
N ARG A 237 7.55 14.47 3.34
CA ARG A 237 7.02 14.95 4.63
C ARG A 237 6.36 16.32 4.52
N GLN A 238 6.89 17.23 3.69
CA GLN A 238 6.28 18.54 3.45
C GLN A 238 4.95 18.42 2.71
N LEU A 239 4.92 17.63 1.63
CA LEU A 239 3.70 17.38 0.85
C LEU A 239 2.62 16.69 1.68
N ALA A 240 3.00 15.69 2.48
CA ALA A 240 2.08 15.02 3.40
C ALA A 240 1.49 16.01 4.42
N ARG A 241 2.32 16.88 5.02
CA ARG A 241 1.83 17.92 5.97
C ARG A 241 0.90 18.93 5.29
N GLU A 242 1.23 19.37 4.08
CA GLU A 242 0.40 20.30 3.31
C GLU A 242 -0.97 19.69 3.00
N LEU A 243 -1.00 18.45 2.53
CA LEU A 243 -2.22 17.75 2.19
C LEU A 243 -3.06 17.40 3.44
N ILE A 244 -2.43 17.02 4.56
CA ILE A 244 -3.11 16.84 5.86
C ILE A 244 -3.79 18.16 6.30
N ARG A 245 -3.10 19.30 6.16
CA ARG A 245 -3.68 20.61 6.47
C ARG A 245 -4.83 20.99 5.54
N ARG A 246 -4.71 20.71 4.24
CA ARG A 246 -5.77 20.98 3.26
C ARG A 246 -7.00 20.10 3.45
N ARG A 247 -6.82 18.84 3.90
CA ARG A 247 -7.91 17.86 4.07
C ARG A 247 -8.44 17.75 5.50
N GLY A 248 -7.78 18.36 6.49
CA GLY A 248 -8.22 18.33 7.89
C GLY A 248 -8.06 16.96 8.57
N GLU A 249 -7.13 16.13 8.11
CA GLU A 249 -6.92 14.76 8.63
C GLU A 249 -6.05 14.75 9.91
N ARG A 250 -6.12 13.66 10.69
CA ARG A 250 -5.34 13.52 11.94
C ARG A 250 -3.85 13.40 11.62
N PHE A 251 -3.04 14.21 12.30
CA PHE A 251 -1.58 14.17 12.20
C PHE A 251 -1.04 12.81 12.68
N MET A 252 -0.22 12.16 11.86
CA MET A 252 0.55 10.98 12.23
C MET A 252 2.05 11.33 12.23
N ARG A 253 2.80 10.76 13.18
CA ARG A 253 4.26 10.88 13.18
C ARG A 253 4.79 10.02 12.04
N ILE A 254 5.42 10.67 11.07
CA ILE A 254 6.14 9.99 10.01
C ILE A 254 7.52 9.64 10.55
N ALA A 255 7.74 8.38 10.95
CA ALA A 255 9.01 7.88 11.45
C ALA A 255 9.79 7.25 10.30
N LEU A 256 10.17 8.07 9.32
CA LEU A 256 11.04 7.62 8.24
C LEU A 256 12.37 7.17 8.84
N ILE A 257 12.66 5.91 8.57
CA ILE A 257 13.66 5.13 9.26
C ILE A 257 15.06 5.72 8.99
N ASP A 258 15.76 6.19 10.03
CA ASP A 258 17.15 6.68 9.97
C ASP A 258 18.18 5.55 9.74
N GLU A 259 17.74 4.31 9.50
CA GLU A 259 18.59 3.14 9.25
C GLU A 259 19.55 3.35 8.07
N ALA A 260 19.15 4.11 7.05
CA ALA A 260 20.04 4.46 5.94
C ALA A 260 21.25 5.31 6.40
N LYS A 261 21.05 6.24 7.36
CA LYS A 261 22.14 7.01 7.97
C LYS A 261 23.01 6.16 8.88
N VAL A 262 22.40 5.23 9.61
CA VAL A 262 23.16 4.27 10.44
C VAL A 262 24.06 3.41 9.54
N LEU A 263 23.55 2.96 8.39
CA LEU A 263 24.34 2.22 7.41
C LEU A 263 25.51 3.06 6.88
N GLN A 264 25.24 4.32 6.51
CA GLN A 264 26.27 5.28 6.08
C GLN A 264 27.36 5.47 7.14
N ALA A 265 26.98 5.75 8.38
CA ALA A 265 27.92 5.95 9.48
C ALA A 265 28.79 4.71 9.74
N ARG A 266 28.22 3.51 9.59
CA ARG A 266 28.99 2.26 9.70
C ARG A 266 29.99 2.09 8.57
N VAL A 267 29.62 2.36 7.31
CA VAL A 267 30.54 2.27 6.17
C VAL A 267 31.66 3.31 6.30
N LEU A 268 31.35 4.54 6.77
CA LEU A 268 32.35 5.56 7.09
C LEU A 268 33.33 5.08 8.16
N GLY A 269 32.82 4.47 9.23
CA GLY A 269 33.66 3.92 10.30
C GLY A 269 34.62 2.85 9.79
N VAL A 270 34.16 1.93 8.94
CA VAL A 270 35.04 0.92 8.31
C VAL A 270 36.12 1.58 7.46
N LEU A 271 35.77 2.60 6.67
CA LEU A 271 36.72 3.34 5.85
C LEU A 271 37.78 4.05 6.70
N GLN A 272 37.37 4.67 7.82
CA GLN A 272 38.29 5.31 8.77
C GLN A 272 39.21 4.30 9.47
N PHE A 273 38.69 3.15 9.89
CA PHE A 273 39.50 2.08 10.49
C PHE A 273 40.53 1.54 9.52
N ARG A 274 40.17 1.34 8.26
CA ARG A 274 41.11 0.88 7.22
C ARG A 274 42.15 1.94 6.84
N ARG A 275 41.81 3.23 6.95
CA ARG A 275 42.77 4.35 6.79
C ARG A 275 43.77 4.43 7.94
N GLN A 276 43.37 4.05 9.15
CA GLN A 276 44.25 4.03 10.32
C GLN A 276 45.14 2.78 10.30
N ASP A 277 44.55 1.58 10.33
CA ASP A 277 45.28 0.31 10.33
C ASP A 277 44.49 -0.80 9.63
N ASP A 278 44.91 -1.15 8.41
CA ASP A 278 44.20 -2.10 7.55
C ASP A 278 44.25 -3.55 8.10
N GLU A 279 45.33 -3.94 8.80
CA GLU A 279 45.47 -5.27 9.40
C GLU A 279 44.56 -5.46 10.63
N VAL A 280 44.53 -4.47 11.53
CA VAL A 280 43.68 -4.51 12.74
C VAL A 280 42.20 -4.39 12.35
N ALA A 281 41.89 -3.57 11.34
CA ALA A 281 40.54 -3.47 10.81
C ALA A 281 40.05 -4.82 10.27
N ARG A 282 40.86 -5.53 9.47
CA ARG A 282 40.47 -6.86 8.98
C ARG A 282 40.28 -7.88 10.10
N ASP A 283 41.16 -7.91 11.11
CA ASP A 283 41.05 -8.86 12.23
C ASP A 283 39.81 -8.63 13.11
N VAL A 284 39.50 -7.37 13.42
CA VAL A 284 38.34 -7.02 14.27
C VAL A 284 37.02 -7.17 13.51
N LEU A 285 37.02 -6.94 12.19
CA LEU A 285 35.82 -6.91 11.36
C LEU A 285 35.52 -8.26 10.67
N ALA A 286 36.45 -9.22 10.63
CA ALA A 286 36.29 -10.52 9.96
C ALA A 286 35.17 -11.41 10.53
N GLY A 287 34.65 -11.12 11.74
CA GLY A 287 33.61 -11.91 12.41
C GLY A 287 32.29 -11.19 12.68
N VAL A 288 32.15 -9.92 12.27
CA VAL A 288 30.96 -9.12 12.56
C VAL A 288 30.17 -8.90 11.27
N ASP A 289 28.88 -9.25 11.23
CA ASP A 289 27.99 -8.89 10.11
C ASP A 289 27.60 -7.40 10.24
N LEU A 290 28.58 -6.54 9.94
CA LEU A 290 28.57 -5.09 10.19
C LEU A 290 27.43 -4.36 9.45
N LEU A 291 26.93 -4.98 8.37
CA LEU A 291 25.93 -4.45 7.48
C LEU A 291 24.51 -4.88 7.86
N ASP A 292 24.33 -5.65 8.95
CA ASP A 292 23.00 -5.99 9.42
C ASP A 292 22.40 -4.84 10.24
N VAL A 293 21.70 -3.95 9.55
CA VAL A 293 20.95 -2.84 10.15
C VAL A 293 19.57 -3.31 10.64
N ARG A 294 19.06 -4.44 10.14
CA ARG A 294 17.76 -5.04 10.52
C ARG A 294 17.68 -5.40 12.01
N SER A 295 18.82 -5.65 12.65
CA SER A 295 18.92 -5.95 14.09
C SER A 295 18.78 -4.71 14.99
N ALA A 296 18.51 -3.51 14.45
CA ALA A 296 18.21 -2.33 15.27
C ALA A 296 16.98 -2.51 16.17
N ARG A 297 16.07 -3.44 15.84
CA ARG A 297 14.92 -3.81 16.68
C ARG A 297 15.25 -4.83 17.77
N GLU A 298 16.37 -5.56 17.65
CA GLU A 298 16.83 -6.60 18.59
C GLU A 298 18.08 -6.19 19.41
N GLY A 299 18.60 -4.98 19.24
CA GLY A 299 19.72 -4.44 20.04
C GLY A 299 21.10 -5.02 19.69
N GLY A 300 21.18 -6.26 19.24
CA GLY A 300 22.43 -7.00 19.02
C GLY A 300 23.42 -6.36 18.04
N GLY A 301 22.96 -5.86 16.88
CA GLY A 301 23.89 -5.31 15.88
C GLY A 301 24.45 -3.93 16.23
N ARG A 302 23.74 -3.14 17.05
CA ARG A 302 24.23 -1.83 17.51
C ARG A 302 25.28 -2.02 18.62
N GLU A 303 25.09 -3.02 19.48
CA GLU A 303 26.07 -3.42 20.49
C GLU A 303 27.31 -4.08 19.87
N ALA A 304 27.14 -4.96 18.88
CA ALA A 304 28.26 -5.58 18.17
C ALA A 304 29.16 -4.53 17.48
N TRP A 305 28.57 -3.50 16.84
CA TRP A 305 29.33 -2.40 16.27
C TRP A 305 30.09 -1.60 17.34
N LYS A 306 29.43 -1.23 18.45
CA LYS A 306 30.10 -0.54 19.56
C LYS A 306 31.24 -1.35 20.16
N ASN A 307 31.07 -2.67 20.29
CA ASN A 307 32.11 -3.57 20.79
C ASN A 307 33.28 -3.69 19.81
N ALA A 308 33.01 -3.73 18.50
CA ALA A 308 34.04 -3.74 17.46
C ALA A 308 34.84 -2.42 17.45
N VAL A 309 34.15 -1.28 17.52
CA VAL A 309 34.77 0.05 17.66
C VAL A 309 35.65 0.10 18.91
N ALA A 310 35.14 -0.36 20.06
CA ALA A 310 35.90 -0.39 21.31
C ALA A 310 37.14 -1.32 21.22
N ALA A 311 37.02 -2.49 20.59
CA ALA A 311 38.13 -3.42 20.40
C ALA A 311 39.22 -2.87 19.45
N PHE A 312 38.81 -2.13 18.42
CA PHE A 312 39.72 -1.45 17.51
C PHE A 312 40.48 -0.32 18.23
N HIS A 313 39.77 0.54 18.96
CA HIS A 313 40.38 1.61 19.76
C HIS A 313 41.30 1.08 20.87
N ALA A 314 41.03 -0.12 21.42
CA ALA A 314 41.88 -0.76 22.40
C ALA A 314 43.22 -1.28 21.82
N ARG A 315 43.25 -1.66 20.53
CA ARG A 315 44.43 -2.20 19.85
C ARG A 315 45.30 -1.14 19.17
N VAL A 316 44.69 -0.12 18.59
CA VAL A 316 45.39 0.96 17.86
C VAL A 316 45.94 2.05 18.81
N GLY A 317 45.45 2.07 20.05
CA GLY A 317 45.77 3.12 21.01
C GLY A 317 44.99 4.40 20.68
N LYS A 318 44.43 5.06 21.70
CA LYS A 318 43.53 6.22 21.53
C LYS A 318 44.15 7.30 20.62
N ALA A 319 43.74 7.31 19.35
CA ALA A 319 43.77 8.48 18.49
C ALA A 319 42.32 8.92 18.23
N SER A 320 41.79 9.61 19.24
CA SER A 320 40.88 10.77 19.16
C SER A 320 39.67 10.75 18.20
N VAL A 321 38.51 11.04 18.79
CA VAL A 321 37.20 11.46 18.24
C VAL A 321 36.27 10.30 17.87
N PHE A 322 34.95 10.52 18.00
CA PHE A 322 33.81 9.61 17.82
C PHE A 322 33.28 8.91 19.08
N GLU A 323 33.01 9.70 20.12
CA GLU A 323 31.73 9.53 20.84
C GLU A 323 30.68 10.35 20.06
N GLU A 324 29.50 9.77 19.86
CA GLU A 324 28.30 10.34 19.18
C GLU A 324 28.20 10.20 17.65
N VAL A 325 27.89 8.97 17.19
CA VAL A 325 26.86 8.69 16.17
C VAL A 325 26.08 7.44 16.56
#